data_AF-A0AAQ4F4W6-F1
#
_entry.id   AF-A0AAQ4F4W6-F1
#
_cell.length_a   1.000
_cell.length_b   1.000
_cell.length_c   1.000
_cell.angle_alpha   90.00
_cell.angle_beta   90.00
_cell.angle_gamma   90.00
#
_symmetry.space_group_name_H-M   'P 1'
#
loop_
_entity.id
_entity.type
_entity.pdbx_description
1 polymer ?
#
loop_
_entity_poly.entity_id
_entity_poly.type
_entity_poly.pdbx_seq_one_letter_code
_entity_poly.pdbx_strand_id
1 'polypeptide(L)'
;MTSRTRALYPAGRILSMLGVDCLQLCNLIFVASVPLVGFVTLPFVLWMLAARVGAVPALCCAAWMVLVLSLLFIVAPVQQRIWIRAQAAREERLKATSDLLSTIRVVKMYAWEDALQESVLRARLVEQKWLLRVNLLDAVLDSVYSSTSSVTSWQLLCALLRLGGWQGPLAVAAFCVAACALGWEQVWIKQWTDAAVTPQAAHASWVQGLLGLCVLDAGRLLLQPEKHASWSALMAVGTLPSPSVASCMKTRRQNSQWTNASTCQIIRLWSR
;
A
#
# COMPACT_ATOMS: atom_id res chain seq x y z
N MET A 1 -10.05 -13.50 -49.37
CA MET A 1 -11.13 -12.60 -48.89
C MET A 1 -11.95 -12.14 -50.08
N THR A 2 -13.28 -12.09 -49.93
CA THR A 2 -14.20 -11.55 -50.94
C THR A 2 -14.30 -10.03 -50.85
N SER A 3 -14.83 -9.36 -51.88
CA SER A 3 -15.07 -7.90 -51.87
C SER A 3 -15.95 -7.47 -50.68
N ARG A 4 -17.03 -8.22 -50.41
CA ARG A 4 -17.94 -8.00 -49.27
C ARG A 4 -17.21 -8.06 -47.92
N THR A 5 -16.26 -8.99 -47.71
CA THR A 5 -15.52 -9.07 -46.45
C THR A 5 -14.51 -7.94 -46.26
N ARG A 6 -13.89 -7.44 -47.34
CA ARG A 6 -13.04 -6.23 -47.29
C ARG A 6 -13.82 -4.95 -46.97
N ALA A 7 -15.08 -4.85 -47.39
CA ALA A 7 -15.93 -3.71 -47.06
C ALA A 7 -16.39 -3.71 -45.58
N LEU A 8 -16.63 -4.89 -44.99
CA LEU A 8 -17.04 -5.05 -43.59
C LEU A 8 -15.89 -4.85 -42.60
N TYR A 9 -14.68 -5.26 -42.97
CA TYR A 9 -13.49 -5.22 -42.12
C TYR A 9 -12.36 -4.40 -42.79
N PRO A 10 -12.40 -3.05 -42.70
CA PRO A 10 -11.32 -2.21 -43.18
C PRO A 10 -10.04 -2.45 -42.38
N ALA A 11 -8.88 -2.30 -43.02
CA ALA A 11 -7.57 -2.67 -42.46
C ALA A 11 -7.29 -2.04 -41.08
N GLY A 12 -7.66 -0.78 -40.85
CA GLY A 12 -7.52 -0.11 -39.56
C GLY A 12 -8.33 -0.75 -38.43
N ARG A 13 -9.52 -1.32 -38.72
CA ARG A 13 -10.32 -2.06 -37.72
C ARG A 13 -9.65 -3.38 -37.36
N ILE A 14 -9.12 -4.09 -38.36
CA ILE A 14 -8.37 -5.34 -38.14
C ILE A 14 -7.13 -5.07 -37.29
N LEU A 15 -6.36 -4.02 -37.61
CA LEU A 15 -5.16 -3.64 -36.87
C LEU A 15 -5.47 -3.20 -35.42
N SER A 16 -6.58 -2.48 -35.22
CA SER A 16 -7.03 -2.09 -33.88
C SER A 16 -7.49 -3.28 -33.03
N MET A 17 -8.14 -4.29 -33.62
CA MET A 17 -8.52 -5.52 -32.93
C MET A 17 -7.26 -6.32 -32.56
N LEU A 18 -6.39 -6.58 -33.54
CA LEU A 18 -5.11 -7.28 -33.36
C LEU A 18 -4.26 -6.64 -32.26
N GLY A 19 -4.16 -5.30 -32.22
CA GLY A 19 -3.39 -4.59 -31.19
C GLY A 19 -3.92 -4.78 -29.77
N VAL A 20 -5.24 -4.83 -29.60
CA VAL A 20 -5.88 -5.10 -28.29
C VAL A 20 -5.73 -6.57 -27.91
N ASP A 21 -5.98 -7.49 -28.85
CA ASP A 21 -5.87 -8.93 -28.62
C ASP A 21 -4.42 -9.33 -28.26
N CYS A 22 -3.42 -8.81 -28.96
CA CYS A 22 -2.01 -9.03 -28.64
C CYS A 22 -1.63 -8.48 -27.25
N LEU A 23 -2.13 -7.29 -26.87
CA LEU A 23 -1.88 -6.72 -25.55
C LEU A 23 -2.50 -7.58 -24.43
N GLN A 24 -3.72 -8.08 -24.65
CA GLN A 24 -4.39 -8.98 -23.69
C GLN A 24 -3.73 -10.36 -23.62
N LEU A 25 -3.23 -10.91 -24.73
CA LEU A 25 -2.43 -12.15 -24.73
C LEU A 25 -1.11 -11.99 -23.98
N CYS A 26 -0.38 -10.88 -24.19
CA CYS A 26 0.82 -10.57 -23.41
C CYS A 26 0.52 -10.48 -21.91
N ASN A 27 -0.55 -9.75 -21.52
CA ASN A 27 -0.95 -9.64 -20.13
C ASN A 27 -1.39 -11.00 -19.53
N LEU A 28 -2.10 -11.83 -20.31
CA LEU A 28 -2.51 -13.18 -19.91
C LEU A 28 -1.31 -14.07 -19.60
N ILE A 29 -0.23 -14.02 -20.38
CA ILE A 29 1.00 -14.80 -20.13
C ILE A 29 1.61 -14.44 -18.77
N PHE A 30 1.70 -13.15 -18.43
CA PHE A 30 2.18 -12.72 -17.12
C PHE A 30 1.23 -13.15 -15.99
N VAL A 31 -0.06 -12.85 -16.10
CA VAL A 31 -1.05 -13.11 -15.03
C VAL A 31 -1.28 -14.61 -14.80
N ALA A 32 -1.27 -15.45 -15.85
CA ALA A 32 -1.48 -16.89 -15.73
C ALA A 32 -0.36 -17.63 -14.98
N SER A 33 0.84 -17.05 -14.88
CA SER A 33 1.94 -17.62 -14.10
C SER A 33 1.66 -17.65 -12.59
N VAL A 34 0.95 -16.64 -12.07
CA VAL A 34 0.69 -16.44 -10.64
C VAL A 34 -0.12 -17.59 -10.00
N PRO A 35 -1.29 -18.01 -10.52
CA PRO A 35 -2.04 -19.13 -9.93
C PRO A 35 -1.31 -20.47 -10.06
N LEU A 36 -0.48 -20.67 -11.09
CA LEU A 36 0.33 -21.90 -11.24
C LEU A 36 1.39 -22.00 -10.13
N VAL A 37 2.10 -20.90 -9.84
CA VAL A 37 3.04 -20.83 -8.71
C VAL A 37 2.31 -20.99 -7.38
N GLY A 38 1.12 -20.39 -7.23
CA GLY A 38 0.27 -20.58 -6.06
C GLY A 38 -0.08 -22.05 -5.80
N PHE A 39 -0.53 -22.78 -6.83
CA PHE A 39 -0.92 -24.19 -6.70
C PHE A 39 0.23 -25.10 -6.24
N VAL A 40 1.47 -24.82 -6.66
CA VAL A 40 2.66 -25.58 -6.25
C VAL A 40 3.14 -25.17 -4.84
N THR A 41 3.07 -23.89 -4.48
CA THR A 41 3.60 -23.38 -3.21
C THR A 41 2.70 -23.64 -2.00
N LEU A 42 1.38 -23.61 -2.16
CA LEU A 42 0.42 -23.86 -1.07
C LEU A 42 0.63 -25.20 -0.33
N PRO A 43 0.70 -26.38 -0.99
CA PRO A 43 0.90 -27.65 -0.28
C PRO A 43 2.26 -27.71 0.43
N PHE A 44 3.30 -27.11 -0.14
CA PHE A 44 4.64 -27.05 0.46
C PHE A 44 4.65 -26.20 1.75
N VAL A 45 4.00 -25.02 1.72
CA VAL A 45 3.86 -24.15 2.90
C VAL A 45 3.02 -24.81 4.00
N LEU A 46 1.91 -25.47 3.65
CA LEU A 46 1.10 -26.22 4.62
C LEU A 46 1.88 -27.38 5.27
N TRP A 47 2.70 -28.09 4.48
CA TRP A 47 3.57 -29.16 4.99
C TRP A 47 4.65 -28.64 5.95
N MET A 48 5.35 -27.55 5.59
CA MET A 48 6.32 -26.91 6.50
C MET A 48 5.65 -26.38 7.78
N LEU A 49 4.44 -25.81 7.68
CA LEU A 49 3.68 -25.32 8.82
C LEU A 49 3.29 -26.47 9.76
N ALA A 50 2.80 -27.58 9.22
CA ALA A 50 2.49 -28.79 10.00
C ALA A 50 3.73 -29.36 10.69
N ALA A 51 4.89 -29.37 10.02
CA ALA A 51 6.15 -29.89 10.57
C ALA A 51 6.81 -28.97 11.62
N ARG A 52 6.55 -27.65 11.59
CA ARG A 52 7.16 -26.67 12.51
C ARG A 52 6.26 -26.24 13.68
N VAL A 53 4.95 -26.16 13.45
CA VAL A 53 3.97 -25.58 14.40
C VAL A 53 2.91 -26.62 14.81
N GLY A 54 2.83 -27.75 14.11
CA GLY A 54 1.93 -28.87 14.40
C GLY A 54 0.71 -28.93 13.48
N ALA A 55 0.05 -30.08 13.45
CA ALA A 55 -1.04 -30.36 12.51
C ALA A 55 -2.30 -29.51 12.74
N VAL A 56 -2.67 -29.22 14.00
CA VAL A 56 -3.90 -28.49 14.35
C VAL A 56 -4.00 -27.09 13.70
N PRO A 57 -3.01 -26.18 13.83
CA PRO A 57 -3.06 -24.89 13.14
C PRO A 57 -2.97 -25.03 11.62
N ALA A 58 -2.17 -25.96 11.09
CA ALA A 58 -2.06 -26.19 9.66
C ALA A 58 -3.40 -26.60 9.02
N LEU A 59 -4.16 -27.49 9.67
CA LEU A 59 -5.51 -27.89 9.25
C LEU A 59 -6.51 -26.71 9.31
N CYS A 60 -6.41 -25.85 10.32
CA CYS A 60 -7.27 -24.67 10.44
C CYS A 60 -7.03 -23.66 9.29
N CYS A 61 -5.76 -23.36 9.00
CA CYS A 61 -5.37 -22.51 7.86
C CYS A 61 -5.80 -23.14 6.52
N ALA A 62 -5.63 -24.46 6.34
CA ALA A 62 -6.05 -25.17 5.14
C ALA A 62 -7.57 -25.12 4.92
N ALA A 63 -8.37 -25.36 5.97
CA ALA A 63 -9.83 -25.29 5.89
C ALA A 63 -10.33 -23.87 5.53
N TRP A 64 -9.74 -22.83 6.14
CA TRP A 64 -10.05 -21.44 5.80
C TRP A 64 -9.71 -21.12 4.33
N MET A 65 -8.55 -21.57 3.86
CA MET A 65 -8.10 -21.34 2.48
C MET A 65 -8.96 -22.07 1.44
N VAL A 66 -9.43 -23.29 1.73
CA VAL A 66 -10.39 -24.02 0.88
C VAL A 66 -11.74 -23.29 0.82
N LEU A 67 -12.19 -22.68 1.92
CA LEU A 67 -13.41 -21.87 1.94
C LEU A 67 -13.27 -20.63 1.04
N VAL A 68 -12.16 -19.89 1.14
CA VAL A 68 -11.89 -18.71 0.31
C VAL A 68 -11.76 -19.07 -1.18
N LEU A 69 -11.07 -20.17 -1.51
CA LEU A 69 -10.97 -20.68 -2.89
C LEU A 69 -12.35 -21.07 -3.46
N SER A 70 -13.18 -21.72 -2.65
CA SER A 70 -14.54 -22.12 -3.03
C SER A 70 -15.44 -20.91 -3.30
N LEU A 71 -15.36 -19.87 -2.45
CA LEU A 71 -16.06 -18.61 -2.64
C LEU A 71 -15.63 -17.91 -3.95
N LEU A 72 -14.33 -17.86 -4.23
CA LEU A 72 -13.80 -17.25 -5.45
C LEU A 72 -14.28 -17.97 -6.72
N PHE A 73 -14.32 -19.32 -6.69
CA PHE A 73 -14.84 -20.13 -7.79
C PHE A 73 -16.34 -19.88 -8.06
N ILE A 74 -17.14 -19.64 -7.02
CA ILE A 74 -18.56 -19.31 -7.15
C ILE A 74 -18.77 -17.88 -7.69
N VAL A 75 -17.93 -16.92 -7.29
CA VAL A 75 -18.08 -15.51 -7.71
C VAL A 75 -17.55 -15.25 -9.13
N ALA A 76 -16.47 -15.92 -9.56
CA ALA A 76 -15.86 -15.74 -10.88
C ALA A 76 -16.85 -15.75 -12.09
N PRO A 77 -17.77 -16.73 -12.23
CA PRO A 77 -18.75 -16.71 -13.32
C PRO A 77 -19.80 -15.59 -13.18
N VAL A 78 -20.07 -15.09 -11.97
CA VAL A 78 -20.94 -13.93 -11.74
C VAL A 78 -20.23 -12.64 -12.17
N GLN A 79 -18.96 -12.49 -11.77
CA GLN A 79 -18.08 -11.39 -12.15
C GLN A 79 -17.97 -11.29 -13.67
N GLN A 80 -17.65 -12.37 -14.37
CA GLN A 80 -17.60 -12.39 -15.85
C GLN A 80 -18.93 -11.98 -16.50
N ARG A 81 -20.07 -12.48 -16.02
CA ARG A 81 -21.40 -12.11 -16.56
C ARG A 81 -21.73 -10.63 -16.40
N ILE A 82 -21.23 -9.98 -15.34
CA ILE A 82 -21.41 -8.54 -15.12
C ILE A 82 -20.43 -7.74 -15.99
N TRP A 83 -19.16 -8.17 -16.07
CA TRP A 83 -18.14 -7.56 -16.94
C TRP A 83 -18.52 -7.57 -18.42
N ILE A 84 -19.05 -8.68 -18.95
CA ILE A 84 -19.52 -8.78 -20.35
C ILE A 84 -20.62 -7.75 -20.63
N ARG A 85 -21.58 -7.58 -19.71
CA ARG A 85 -22.65 -6.57 -19.84
C ARG A 85 -22.14 -5.13 -19.74
N ALA A 86 -21.12 -4.89 -18.90
CA ALA A 86 -20.49 -3.58 -18.80
C ALA A 86 -19.71 -3.21 -20.07
N GLN A 87 -18.95 -4.14 -20.67
CA GLN A 87 -18.27 -3.89 -21.95
C GLN A 87 -19.26 -3.74 -23.11
N ALA A 88 -20.35 -4.51 -23.17
CA ALA A 88 -21.37 -4.34 -24.20
C ALA A 88 -22.02 -2.94 -24.19
N ALA A 89 -22.36 -2.41 -23.01
CA ALA A 89 -22.89 -1.04 -22.88
C ALA A 89 -21.85 0.05 -23.25
N ARG A 90 -20.57 -0.21 -22.96
CA ARG A 90 -19.44 0.66 -23.34
C ARG A 90 -19.19 0.65 -24.85
N GLU A 91 -19.28 -0.50 -25.51
CA GLU A 91 -19.22 -0.65 -26.96
C GLU A 91 -20.38 0.07 -27.65
N GLU A 92 -21.60 -0.05 -27.12
CA GLU A 92 -22.78 0.66 -27.61
C GLU A 92 -22.58 2.18 -27.58
N ARG A 93 -22.14 2.75 -26.44
CA ARG A 93 -21.79 4.19 -26.37
C ARG A 93 -20.68 4.55 -27.36
N LEU A 94 -19.59 3.78 -27.40
CA LEU A 94 -18.44 4.07 -28.27
C LEU A 94 -18.85 4.09 -29.74
N LYS A 95 -19.62 3.09 -30.19
CA LYS A 95 -20.18 3.02 -31.54
C LYS A 95 -21.07 4.24 -31.82
N ALA A 96 -22.01 4.56 -30.94
CA ALA A 96 -22.86 5.73 -31.09
C ALA A 96 -22.02 7.01 -31.25
N THR A 97 -21.03 7.24 -30.39
CA THR A 97 -20.15 8.42 -30.52
C THR A 97 -19.34 8.44 -31.81
N SER A 98 -18.94 7.28 -32.36
CA SER A 98 -18.26 7.17 -33.66
C SER A 98 -19.17 7.55 -34.82
N ASP A 99 -20.38 6.99 -34.86
CA ASP A 99 -21.37 7.23 -35.91
C ASP A 99 -21.78 8.73 -35.93
N LEU A 100 -21.84 9.36 -34.74
CA LEU A 100 -22.14 10.78 -34.57
C LEU A 100 -20.99 11.72 -34.98
N LEU A 101 -19.73 11.36 -34.66
CA LEU A 101 -18.57 12.12 -35.15
C LEU A 101 -18.48 12.09 -36.68
N SER A 102 -18.92 11.00 -37.33
CA SER A 102 -18.97 10.92 -38.80
C SER A 102 -20.01 11.85 -39.45
N THR A 103 -21.08 12.22 -38.70
CA THR A 103 -22.22 12.99 -39.20
C THR A 103 -22.27 14.44 -38.69
N ILE A 104 -21.27 14.88 -37.92
CA ILE A 104 -21.23 16.16 -37.18
C ILE A 104 -21.57 17.42 -38.00
N ARG A 105 -21.24 17.45 -39.30
CA ARG A 105 -21.60 18.58 -40.20
C ARG A 105 -23.12 18.74 -40.33
N VAL A 106 -23.86 17.63 -40.44
CA VAL A 106 -25.32 17.64 -40.58
C VAL A 106 -25.97 18.08 -39.27
N VAL A 107 -25.50 17.53 -38.14
CA VAL A 107 -25.96 17.90 -36.79
C VAL A 107 -25.87 19.42 -36.56
N LYS A 108 -24.74 20.04 -36.93
CA LYS A 108 -24.55 21.49 -36.80
C LYS A 108 -25.42 22.32 -37.74
N MET A 109 -25.62 21.88 -38.98
CA MET A 109 -26.49 22.59 -39.95
C MET A 109 -27.96 22.63 -39.53
N TYR A 110 -28.43 21.64 -38.75
CA TYR A 110 -29.80 21.57 -38.23
C TYR A 110 -29.91 21.91 -36.73
N ALA A 111 -28.83 22.35 -36.08
CA ALA A 111 -28.75 22.65 -34.65
C ALA A 111 -29.24 21.51 -33.72
N TRP A 112 -29.05 20.24 -34.11
CA TRP A 112 -29.53 19.07 -33.36
C TRP A 112 -28.66 18.69 -32.13
N GLU A 113 -27.80 19.59 -31.64
CA GLU A 113 -26.79 19.28 -30.62
C GLU A 113 -27.41 18.88 -29.27
N ASP A 114 -28.50 19.51 -28.84
CA ASP A 114 -29.17 19.20 -27.57
C ASP A 114 -29.84 17.83 -27.55
N ALA A 115 -30.62 17.51 -28.59
CA ALA A 115 -31.24 16.19 -28.75
C ALA A 115 -30.18 15.08 -28.84
N LEU A 116 -29.03 15.39 -29.44
CA LEU A 116 -27.90 14.48 -29.53
C LEU A 116 -27.22 14.27 -28.17
N GLN A 117 -26.98 15.35 -27.43
CA GLN A 117 -26.45 15.29 -26.07
C GLN A 117 -27.33 14.42 -25.17
N GLU A 118 -28.66 14.56 -25.25
CA GLU A 118 -29.57 13.74 -24.46
C GLU A 118 -29.45 12.24 -24.82
N SER A 119 -29.33 11.90 -26.11
CA SER A 119 -29.15 10.51 -26.56
C SER A 119 -27.88 9.86 -25.99
N VAL A 120 -26.75 10.60 -25.98
CA VAL A 120 -25.47 10.13 -25.44
C VAL A 120 -25.51 10.04 -23.91
N LEU A 121 -26.20 10.96 -23.23
CA LEU A 121 -26.41 10.91 -21.77
C LEU A 121 -27.23 9.68 -21.37
N ARG A 122 -28.32 9.37 -22.09
CA ARG A 122 -29.13 8.16 -21.85
C ARG A 122 -28.28 6.89 -21.95
N ALA A 123 -27.43 6.75 -22.97
CA ALA A 123 -26.49 5.62 -23.10
C ALA A 123 -25.45 5.57 -21.95
N ARG A 124 -24.87 6.72 -21.60
CA ARG A 124 -23.88 6.84 -20.50
C ARG A 124 -24.45 6.41 -19.14
N LEU A 125 -25.72 6.72 -18.86
CA LEU A 125 -26.40 6.29 -17.62
C LEU A 125 -26.54 4.76 -17.53
N VAL A 126 -26.74 4.08 -18.66
CA VAL A 126 -26.77 2.60 -18.72
C VAL A 126 -25.38 2.02 -18.47
N GLU A 127 -24.34 2.53 -19.14
CA GLU A 127 -22.94 2.11 -18.89
C GLU A 127 -22.54 2.31 -17.43
N GLN A 128 -22.80 3.49 -16.86
CA GLN A 128 -22.48 3.81 -15.46
C GLN A 128 -23.19 2.88 -14.46
N LYS A 129 -24.43 2.47 -14.75
CA LYS A 129 -25.18 1.50 -13.91
C LYS A 129 -24.58 0.08 -13.93
N TRP A 130 -23.90 -0.32 -15.02
CA TRP A 130 -23.16 -1.58 -15.07
C TRP A 130 -21.76 -1.45 -14.46
N LEU A 131 -21.04 -0.36 -14.71
CA LEU A 131 -19.74 -0.09 -14.10
C LEU A 131 -19.81 0.01 -12.56
N LEU A 132 -20.89 0.60 -12.01
CA LEU A 132 -21.11 0.62 -10.56
C LEU A 132 -21.25 -0.79 -9.96
N ARG A 133 -21.87 -1.73 -10.70
CA ARG A 133 -22.03 -3.13 -10.27
C ARG A 133 -20.73 -3.92 -10.36
N VAL A 134 -19.91 -3.64 -11.37
CA VAL A 134 -18.54 -4.15 -11.48
C VAL A 134 -17.74 -3.68 -10.25
N ASN A 135 -17.62 -2.37 -10.06
CA ASN A 135 -16.81 -1.78 -8.99
C ASN A 135 -17.27 -2.19 -7.59
N LEU A 136 -18.58 -2.33 -7.35
CA LEU A 136 -19.11 -2.82 -6.08
C LEU A 136 -18.72 -4.29 -5.82
N LEU A 137 -18.76 -5.16 -6.83
CA LEU A 137 -18.40 -6.56 -6.68
C LEU A 137 -16.87 -6.74 -6.53
N ASP A 138 -16.09 -5.97 -7.28
CA ASP A 138 -14.63 -5.96 -7.18
C ASP A 138 -14.18 -5.43 -5.80
N ALA A 139 -14.82 -4.38 -5.26
CA ALA A 139 -14.56 -3.87 -3.91
C ALA A 139 -14.96 -4.85 -2.78
N VAL A 140 -16.03 -5.63 -2.97
CA VAL A 140 -16.39 -6.72 -2.03
C VAL A 140 -15.35 -7.84 -2.07
N LEU A 141 -14.85 -8.21 -3.25
CA LEU A 141 -13.78 -9.20 -3.40
C LEU A 141 -12.47 -8.74 -2.74
N ASP A 142 -12.06 -7.49 -2.94
CA ASP A 142 -10.87 -6.90 -2.31
C ASP A 142 -10.99 -6.83 -0.78
N SER A 143 -12.19 -6.50 -0.27
CA SER A 143 -12.50 -6.53 1.17
C SER A 143 -12.37 -7.94 1.75
N VAL A 144 -12.85 -8.97 1.03
CA VAL A 144 -12.71 -10.38 1.44
C VAL A 144 -11.25 -10.85 1.38
N TYR A 145 -10.48 -10.41 0.38
CA TYR A 145 -9.06 -10.76 0.27
C TYR A 145 -8.23 -10.12 1.39
N SER A 146 -8.44 -8.84 1.67
CA SER A 146 -7.83 -8.12 2.80
C SER A 146 -8.18 -8.77 4.16
N SER A 147 -9.45 -9.16 4.33
CA SER A 147 -9.91 -9.90 5.52
C SER A 147 -9.24 -11.27 5.66
N THR A 148 -8.96 -11.95 4.54
CA THR A 148 -8.30 -13.27 4.54
C THR A 148 -6.90 -13.22 5.15
N SER A 149 -6.13 -12.17 4.86
CA SER A 149 -4.80 -11.94 5.46
C SER A 149 -4.87 -11.66 6.97
N SER A 150 -5.90 -10.93 7.41
CA SER A 150 -6.14 -10.65 8.83
C SER A 150 -6.53 -11.92 9.61
N VAL A 151 -7.31 -12.82 9.01
CA VAL A 151 -7.70 -14.08 9.64
C VAL A 151 -6.54 -15.07 9.73
N THR A 152 -5.72 -15.21 8.67
CA THR A 152 -4.57 -16.14 8.71
C THR A 152 -3.46 -15.67 9.65
N SER A 153 -3.19 -14.36 9.72
CA SER A 153 -2.25 -13.81 10.71
C SER A 153 -2.76 -14.00 12.15
N TRP A 154 -4.06 -13.83 12.41
CA TRP A 154 -4.65 -14.15 13.72
C TRP A 154 -4.56 -15.65 14.07
N GLN A 155 -4.83 -16.55 13.12
CA GLN A 155 -4.68 -18.00 13.29
C GLN A 155 -3.23 -18.37 13.67
N LEU A 156 -2.24 -17.80 12.98
CA LEU A 156 -0.82 -18.00 13.27
C LEU A 156 -0.41 -17.43 14.64
N LEU A 157 -0.87 -16.24 15.00
CA LEU A 157 -0.63 -15.63 16.31
C LEU A 157 -1.18 -16.51 17.44
N CYS A 158 -2.41 -17.00 17.31
CA CYS A 158 -3.02 -17.91 18.28
C CYS A 158 -2.28 -19.25 18.38
N ALA A 159 -1.70 -19.76 17.27
CA ALA A 159 -0.88 -20.96 17.28
C ALA A 159 0.44 -20.76 18.04
N LEU A 160 1.14 -19.64 17.78
CA LEU A 160 2.38 -19.29 18.46
C LEU A 160 2.18 -19.04 19.96
N LEU A 161 1.09 -18.37 20.34
CA LEU A 161 0.73 -18.16 21.76
C LEU A 161 0.47 -19.46 22.51
N ARG A 162 -0.09 -20.50 21.85
CA ARG A 162 -0.29 -21.83 22.45
C ARG A 162 1.03 -22.60 22.65
N LEU A 163 2.06 -22.32 21.84
CA LEU A 163 3.38 -22.97 21.92
C LEU A 163 4.33 -22.25 22.89
N GLY A 164 4.28 -20.91 22.95
CA GLY A 164 5.20 -20.08 23.74
C GLY A 164 4.90 -20.00 25.25
N GLY A 165 3.84 -20.66 25.73
CA GLY A 165 3.43 -20.62 27.14
C GLY A 165 3.27 -19.20 27.68
N TRP A 166 3.69 -18.97 28.92
CA TRP A 166 3.58 -17.65 29.59
C TRP A 166 4.46 -16.55 28.95
N GLN A 167 5.50 -16.92 28.19
CA GLN A 167 6.39 -15.95 27.54
C GLN A 167 5.79 -15.35 26.26
N GLY A 168 4.91 -16.11 25.58
CA GLY A 168 4.18 -15.65 24.40
C GLY A 168 3.39 -14.33 24.59
N PRO A 169 2.45 -14.23 25.54
CA PRO A 169 1.67 -13.00 25.75
C PRO A 169 2.53 -11.83 26.21
N LEU A 170 3.63 -12.07 26.94
CA LEU A 170 4.57 -11.02 27.34
C LEU A 170 5.29 -10.40 26.13
N ALA A 171 5.72 -11.22 25.17
CA ALA A 171 6.32 -10.74 23.93
C ALA A 171 5.33 -9.94 23.06
N VAL A 172 4.06 -10.37 22.99
CA VAL A 172 3.00 -9.61 22.30
C VAL A 172 2.73 -8.28 23.01
N ALA A 173 2.64 -8.25 24.33
CA ALA A 173 2.48 -7.01 25.10
C ALA A 173 3.64 -6.03 24.86
N ALA A 174 4.89 -6.51 24.87
CA ALA A 174 6.06 -5.68 24.58
C ALA A 174 6.02 -5.13 23.13
N PHE A 175 5.61 -5.94 22.15
CA PHE A 175 5.45 -5.50 20.76
C PHE A 175 4.34 -4.46 20.61
N CYS A 176 3.20 -4.63 21.29
CA CYS A 176 2.12 -3.64 21.31
C CYS A 176 2.57 -2.32 21.95
N VAL A 177 3.30 -2.35 23.06
CA VAL A 177 3.86 -1.13 23.68
C VAL A 177 4.83 -0.42 22.73
N ALA A 178 5.71 -1.15 22.05
CA ALA A 178 6.61 -0.59 21.04
C ALA A 178 5.85 0.02 19.84
N ALA A 179 4.81 -0.65 19.36
CA ALA A 179 3.96 -0.13 18.28
C ALA A 179 3.19 1.14 18.69
N CYS A 180 2.69 1.20 19.94
CA CYS A 180 2.07 2.39 20.49
C CYS A 180 3.08 3.55 20.65
N ALA A 181 4.32 3.27 21.05
CA ALA A 181 5.38 4.27 21.14
C ALA A 181 5.74 4.84 19.75
N LEU A 182 5.94 3.98 18.74
CA LEU A 182 6.18 4.42 17.36
C LEU A 182 4.98 5.19 16.78
N GLY A 183 3.75 4.76 17.05
CA GLY A 183 2.54 5.50 16.65
C GLY A 183 2.46 6.89 17.28
N TRP A 184 2.83 7.00 18.57
CA TRP A 184 2.95 8.28 19.27
C TRP A 184 4.03 9.17 18.64
N GLU A 185 5.20 8.63 18.31
CA GLU A 185 6.27 9.36 17.60
C GLU A 185 5.82 9.90 16.23
N GLN A 186 5.05 9.13 15.44
CA GLN A 186 4.53 9.62 14.15
C GLN A 186 3.52 10.77 14.32
N VAL A 187 2.61 10.66 15.31
CA VAL A 187 1.67 11.75 15.64
C VAL A 187 2.41 13.00 16.14
N TRP A 188 3.44 12.80 16.95
CA TRP A 188 4.32 13.86 17.49
C TRP A 188 5.07 14.58 16.37
N ILE A 189 5.68 13.86 15.41
CA ILE A 189 6.36 14.43 14.24
C ILE A 189 5.39 15.28 13.40
N LYS A 190 4.16 14.82 13.18
CA LYS A 190 3.14 15.59 12.46
C LYS A 190 2.83 16.93 13.17
N GLN A 191 2.80 16.94 14.50
CA GLN A 191 2.60 18.20 15.25
C GLN A 191 3.76 19.21 15.05
N TRP A 192 4.98 18.78 14.66
CA TRP A 192 6.06 19.72 14.25
C TRP A 192 5.83 20.31 12.88
N THR A 193 5.47 19.49 11.91
CA THR A 193 5.28 19.96 10.54
C THR A 193 4.13 20.96 10.46
N ASP A 194 3.05 20.71 11.21
CA ASP A 194 1.87 21.57 11.23
C ASP A 194 2.14 22.89 11.98
N ALA A 195 2.88 22.85 13.10
CA ALA A 195 3.26 24.04 13.88
C ALA A 195 4.34 24.91 13.20
N ALA A 196 5.29 24.30 12.48
CA ALA A 196 6.33 25.03 11.74
C ALA A 196 5.76 25.86 10.57
N VAL A 197 4.57 25.52 10.08
CA VAL A 197 3.86 26.24 9.01
C VAL A 197 2.91 27.31 9.56
N THR A 198 2.46 27.20 10.83
CA THR A 198 1.41 28.08 11.39
C THR A 198 1.82 28.70 12.76
N PRO A 199 2.25 29.99 12.80
CA PRO A 199 2.82 30.59 14.02
C PRO A 199 1.82 30.84 15.16
N GLN A 200 0.52 30.53 14.99
CA GLN A 200 -0.50 30.60 16.04
C GLN A 200 -0.74 29.27 16.78
N ALA A 201 -0.01 28.19 16.46
CA ALA A 201 -0.07 26.92 17.19
C ALA A 201 0.60 26.94 18.59
N ALA A 202 0.76 28.11 19.20
CA ALA A 202 1.55 28.37 20.42
C ALA A 202 0.97 27.80 21.72
N HIS A 203 -0.03 26.91 21.64
CA HIS A 203 -0.70 26.26 22.77
C HIS A 203 -0.57 24.72 22.71
N ALA A 204 0.21 24.19 21.75
CA ALA A 204 0.22 22.78 21.42
C ALA A 204 0.77 21.88 22.54
N SER A 205 0.10 20.74 22.74
CA SER A 205 0.41 19.69 23.73
C SER A 205 1.86 19.18 23.71
N TRP A 206 2.55 19.27 22.58
CA TRP A 206 3.95 18.84 22.48
C TRP A 206 4.92 19.66 23.36
N VAL A 207 4.62 20.92 23.71
CA VAL A 207 5.51 21.70 24.61
C VAL A 207 5.69 20.99 25.96
N GLN A 208 4.65 20.31 26.46
CA GLN A 208 4.72 19.47 27.65
C GLN A 208 5.57 18.20 27.42
N GLY A 209 5.58 17.66 26.20
CA GLY A 209 6.44 16.56 25.79
C GLY A 209 7.93 16.92 25.74
N LEU A 210 8.29 18.12 25.28
CA LEU A 210 9.66 18.63 25.41
C LEU A 210 10.06 18.84 26.87
N LEU A 211 9.19 19.48 27.67
CA LEU A 211 9.43 19.68 29.10
C LEU A 211 9.65 18.35 29.83
N GLY A 212 8.83 17.34 29.52
CA GLY A 212 9.00 15.98 30.03
C GLY A 212 10.34 15.35 29.63
N LEU A 213 10.75 15.47 28.37
CA LEU A 213 12.07 14.99 27.90
C LEU A 213 13.22 15.70 28.63
N CYS A 214 13.17 17.03 28.74
CA CYS A 214 14.22 17.82 29.40
C CYS A 214 14.33 17.50 30.90
N VAL A 215 13.20 17.29 31.59
CA VAL A 215 13.19 16.87 33.01
C VAL A 215 13.74 15.45 33.16
N LEU A 216 13.39 14.53 32.25
CA LEU A 216 13.95 13.17 32.23
C LEU A 216 15.46 13.16 32.03
N ASP A 217 15.97 13.92 31.05
CA ASP A 217 17.40 13.95 30.74
C ASP A 217 18.21 14.69 31.81
N ALA A 218 17.65 15.76 32.40
CA ALA A 218 18.23 16.42 33.58
C ALA A 218 18.30 15.48 34.80
N GLY A 219 17.23 14.73 35.08
CA GLY A 219 17.23 13.68 36.11
C GLY A 219 18.25 12.58 35.81
N ARG A 220 18.43 12.21 34.54
CA ARG A 220 19.41 11.21 34.10
C ARG A 220 20.85 11.69 34.21
N LEU A 221 21.12 13.00 34.03
CA LEU A 221 22.41 13.61 34.34
C LEU A 221 22.69 13.59 35.85
N LEU A 222 21.70 13.95 36.68
CA LEU A 222 21.83 13.96 38.14
C LEU A 222 22.12 12.57 38.74
N LEU A 223 21.78 11.49 38.04
CA LEU A 223 22.12 10.11 38.41
C LEU A 223 23.51 9.63 37.89
N GLN A 224 24.36 10.49 37.32
CA GLN A 224 25.74 10.16 36.93
C GLN A 224 26.81 10.89 37.77
N PRO A 225 27.03 10.49 39.05
CA PRO A 225 27.97 11.18 39.95
C PRO A 225 29.43 11.19 39.44
N GLU A 226 29.86 10.12 38.77
CA GLU A 226 31.22 9.90 38.23
C GLU A 226 31.80 11.09 37.44
N LYS A 227 30.98 11.87 36.72
CA LYS A 227 31.47 12.88 35.78
C LYS A 227 31.82 14.23 36.41
N HIS A 228 31.42 14.49 37.65
CA HIS A 228 31.67 15.80 38.29
C HIS A 228 33.16 16.07 38.55
N ALA A 229 33.97 15.03 38.81
CA ALA A 229 35.40 15.16 39.05
C ALA A 229 36.20 15.71 37.83
N SER A 230 35.69 15.53 36.61
CA SER A 230 36.32 16.02 35.38
C SER A 230 36.24 17.55 35.23
N TRP A 231 35.17 18.17 35.74
CA TRP A 231 34.95 19.61 35.57
C TRP A 231 35.76 20.47 36.55
N SER A 232 36.02 19.98 37.77
CA SER A 232 36.93 20.64 38.71
C SER A 232 38.37 20.76 38.18
N ALA A 233 38.84 19.78 37.40
CA ALA A 233 40.16 19.83 36.78
C ALA A 233 40.27 20.89 35.67
N LEU A 234 39.19 21.11 34.91
CA LEU A 234 39.14 22.13 33.85
C LEU A 234 38.98 23.55 34.38
N MET A 235 38.31 23.75 35.52
CA MET A 235 38.13 25.07 36.15
C MET A 235 39.41 25.62 36.80
N ALA A 236 40.46 24.80 36.97
CA ALA A 236 41.74 25.22 37.55
C ALA A 236 42.70 25.87 36.52
N VAL A 237 42.47 25.71 35.21
CA VAL A 237 43.32 26.27 34.14
C VAL A 237 42.63 27.49 33.52
N GLY A 238 42.65 28.60 34.26
CA GLY A 238 41.94 29.82 33.87
C GLY A 238 42.66 30.68 32.83
N THR A 239 42.21 30.63 31.58
CA THR A 239 42.25 31.78 30.66
C THR A 239 40.99 31.84 29.78
N LEU A 240 40.26 32.96 29.87
CA LEU A 240 39.23 33.34 28.90
C LEU A 240 39.90 33.89 27.63
N PRO A 241 39.33 33.63 26.44
CA PRO A 241 38.43 34.65 25.88
C PRO A 241 37.04 34.12 25.48
N SER A 242 36.14 35.06 25.20
CA SER A 242 34.72 34.84 24.90
C SER A 242 34.46 34.45 23.42
N PRO A 243 33.22 34.19 22.98
CA PRO A 243 32.90 32.94 22.28
C PRO A 243 33.09 32.97 20.75
N SER A 244 33.41 31.81 20.17
CA SER A 244 33.22 31.56 18.74
C SER A 244 32.44 30.25 18.49
N VAL A 245 31.33 30.37 17.75
CA VAL A 245 30.36 29.28 17.51
C VAL A 245 30.94 28.14 16.64
N ALA A 246 32.08 28.37 15.99
CA ALA A 246 32.69 27.46 15.03
C ALA A 246 33.14 26.09 15.61
N SER A 247 33.50 26.02 16.90
CA SER A 247 34.11 24.78 17.45
C SER A 247 33.09 23.66 17.68
N CYS A 248 31.89 23.98 18.18
CA CYS A 248 30.84 22.99 18.47
C CYS A 248 30.36 22.23 17.21
N MET A 249 30.47 22.85 16.04
CA MET A 249 30.10 22.24 14.76
C MET A 249 31.06 21.11 14.32
N LYS A 250 32.30 21.09 14.84
CA LYS A 250 33.34 20.12 14.45
C LYS A 250 33.10 18.75 15.07
N THR A 251 32.76 18.69 16.36
CA THR A 251 32.49 17.43 17.09
C THR A 251 31.24 16.71 16.57
N ARG A 252 30.18 17.46 16.20
CA ARG A 252 28.97 16.86 15.60
C ARG A 252 29.25 16.24 14.21
N ARG A 253 30.25 16.72 13.46
CA ARG A 253 30.68 16.10 12.19
C ARG A 253 31.34 14.74 12.40
N GLN A 254 32.25 14.60 13.37
CA GLN A 254 32.96 13.32 13.61
C GLN A 254 32.02 12.17 14.02
N ASN A 255 30.98 12.44 14.82
CA ASN A 255 30.05 11.37 15.22
C ASN A 255 29.20 10.86 14.04
N SER A 256 28.89 11.71 13.05
CA SER A 256 28.16 11.30 11.83
C SER A 256 28.97 10.44 10.86
N GLN A 257 30.29 10.39 11.00
CA GLN A 257 31.12 9.55 10.12
C GLN A 257 31.04 8.06 10.50
N TRP A 258 30.80 7.74 11.78
CA TRP A 258 30.68 6.36 12.24
C TRP A 258 29.35 5.70 11.87
N THR A 259 28.24 6.45 11.85
CA THR A 259 26.92 5.94 11.40
C THR A 259 26.85 5.73 9.88
N ASN A 260 27.62 6.50 9.12
CA ASN A 260 27.52 6.51 7.66
C ASN A 260 28.54 5.58 6.98
N ALA A 261 29.61 5.17 7.67
CA ALA A 261 30.59 4.21 7.15
C ALA A 261 29.98 2.81 6.95
N SER A 262 29.38 2.23 8.00
CA SER A 262 28.80 0.88 7.96
C SER A 262 27.63 0.77 6.98
N THR A 263 26.74 1.77 6.97
CA THR A 263 25.52 1.76 6.15
C THR A 263 25.82 1.84 4.64
N CYS A 264 26.84 2.61 4.25
CA CYS A 264 27.26 2.72 2.85
C CYS A 264 27.96 1.46 2.30
N GLN A 265 28.55 0.61 3.15
CA GLN A 265 29.15 -0.66 2.71
C GLN A 265 28.09 -1.71 2.35
N ILE A 266 26.95 -1.74 3.05
CA ILE A 266 25.86 -2.68 2.78
C ILE A 266 25.18 -2.34 1.43
N ILE A 267 24.90 -1.07 1.17
CA ILE A 267 24.19 -0.64 -0.07
C ILE A 267 25.03 -0.92 -1.33
N ARG A 268 26.36 -0.82 -1.27
CA ARG A 268 27.25 -1.14 -2.42
C ARG A 268 27.37 -2.64 -2.72
N LEU A 269 26.93 -3.51 -1.81
CA LEU A 269 26.89 -4.97 -1.99
C LEU A 269 25.57 -5.47 -2.60
N TRP A 270 24.62 -4.57 -2.88
CA TRP A 270 23.33 -4.86 -3.54
C TRP A 270 23.20 -4.17 -4.90
N SER A 271 24.35 -3.80 -5.51
CA SER A 271 24.45 -3.02 -6.75
C SER A 271 25.51 -3.59 -7.71
N ARG A 272 25.67 -4.92 -7.71
CA ARG A 272 26.39 -5.73 -8.70
C ARG A 272 25.67 -7.06 -8.86
#